data_AF-A0A7S0LC33-F1
#
_entry.id   AF-A0A7S0LC33-F1
#
_cell.length_a   1.000
_cell.length_b   1.000
_cell.length_c   1.000
_cell.angle_alpha   90.00
_cell.angle_beta   90.00
_cell.angle_gamma   90.00
#
_symmetry.space_group_name_H-M   'P 1'
#
loop_
_entity.id
_entity.type
_entity.pdbx_description
1 polymer ?
#
loop_
_entity_poly.entity_id
_entity_poly.type
_entity_poly.pdbx_seq_one_letter_code
_entity_poly.pdbx_strand_id
1 'polypeptide(L)'
;MKVQACIQKLIAGPSADARLERPSPQMQGSQEYLRMLSRYLIIFFGRKSSFTDRIKHAGFVVGFLRRWRCWLRKGTHVLNLTENFLPVQSYQHIILSCFSACLKIAAHAERGSKYDLELSRSGSNACEETFAGLGGFGKILSMCRNYTFLQALLGLGDLTTLELYKYLDVDDPLRFGSRMSRADIDISLHEDQALPDA
;
A
#
# COMPACT_ATOMS: atom_id res chain seq x y z
N MET A 1 4.66 -12.40 -4.33
CA MET A 1 3.53 -13.27 -3.88
C MET A 1 3.96 -14.66 -3.39
N LYS A 2 4.97 -14.80 -2.51
CA LYS A 2 5.37 -16.12 -2.00
C LYS A 2 4.25 -16.79 -1.18
N VAL A 3 3.54 -16.00 -0.36
CA VAL A 3 2.44 -16.49 0.47
C VAL A 3 1.22 -16.92 -0.34
N GLN A 4 0.79 -16.15 -1.35
CA GLN A 4 -0.31 -16.56 -2.23
C GLN A 4 0.04 -17.81 -3.05
N ALA A 5 1.28 -17.90 -3.55
CA ALA A 5 1.74 -19.10 -4.25
C ALA A 5 1.82 -20.33 -3.31
N CYS A 6 2.24 -20.15 -2.06
CA CYS A 6 2.22 -21.22 -1.06
C CYS A 6 0.79 -21.66 -0.72
N ILE A 7 -0.13 -20.71 -0.51
CA ILE A 7 -1.55 -21.02 -0.26
C ILE A 7 -2.18 -21.69 -1.47
N GLN A 8 -1.87 -21.26 -2.69
CA GLN A 8 -2.36 -21.90 -3.91
C GLN A 8 -1.81 -23.32 -4.07
N LYS A 9 -0.54 -23.56 -3.71
CA LYS A 9 0.05 -24.91 -3.67
C LYS A 9 -0.61 -25.80 -2.60
N LEU A 10 -0.95 -25.22 -1.44
CA LEU A 10 -1.68 -25.93 -0.38
C LEU A 10 -3.13 -26.26 -0.81
N ILE A 11 -3.81 -25.33 -1.48
CA ILE A 11 -5.17 -25.50 -2.01
C ILE A 11 -5.21 -26.51 -3.16
N ALA A 12 -4.19 -26.56 -4.01
CA ALA A 12 -4.09 -27.52 -5.11
C ALA A 12 -3.97 -28.99 -4.65
N GLY A 13 -3.67 -29.21 -3.35
CA GLY A 13 -3.49 -30.55 -2.80
C GLY A 13 -2.24 -31.26 -3.34
N PRO A 14 -1.96 -32.50 -2.90
CA PRO A 14 -0.71 -33.17 -3.19
C PRO A 14 -0.68 -33.64 -4.65
N SER A 15 0.07 -32.93 -5.50
CA SER A 15 0.63 -33.52 -6.73
C SER A 15 2.11 -33.94 -6.56
N ALA A 16 2.71 -33.80 -5.37
CA ALA A 16 4.09 -34.24 -5.14
C ALA A 16 4.49 -34.58 -3.69
N ASP A 17 3.78 -34.11 -2.65
CA ASP A 17 4.22 -34.28 -1.26
C ASP A 17 3.14 -34.96 -0.38
N ALA A 18 3.43 -36.18 0.10
CA ALA A 18 2.54 -37.01 0.93
C ALA A 18 2.29 -36.46 2.35
N ARG A 19 2.87 -35.29 2.70
CA ARG A 19 2.76 -34.65 4.02
C ARG A 19 1.67 -33.58 4.10
N LEU A 20 1.04 -33.22 2.99
CA LEU A 20 0.04 -32.15 2.93
C LEU A 20 -1.37 -32.76 3.01
N GLU A 21 -2.02 -32.59 4.16
CA GLU A 21 -3.44 -32.93 4.37
C GLU A 21 -4.35 -32.18 3.38
N ARG A 22 -5.57 -32.69 3.18
CA ARG A 22 -6.56 -32.11 2.27
C ARG A 22 -6.75 -30.60 2.54
N PRO A 23 -6.84 -29.77 1.49
CA PRO A 23 -7.00 -28.33 1.65
C PRO A 23 -8.27 -28.01 2.45
N SER A 24 -8.14 -27.26 3.54
CA SER A 24 -9.31 -26.83 4.30
C SER A 24 -10.07 -25.77 3.49
N PRO A 25 -11.41 -25.81 3.44
CA PRO A 25 -12.21 -24.82 2.70
C PRO A 25 -11.99 -23.38 3.20
N GLN A 26 -11.46 -23.22 4.41
CA GLN A 26 -11.07 -21.94 5.00
C GLN A 26 -9.90 -21.28 4.25
N MET A 27 -8.99 -22.08 3.66
CA MET A 27 -7.84 -21.55 2.90
C MET A 27 -8.27 -20.78 1.65
N GLN A 28 -9.38 -21.18 1.01
CA GLN A 28 -9.90 -20.49 -0.16
C GLN A 28 -10.39 -19.07 0.18
N GLY A 29 -11.04 -18.90 1.34
CA GLY A 29 -11.45 -17.58 1.83
C GLY A 29 -10.26 -16.67 2.11
N SER A 30 -9.21 -17.20 2.73
CA SER A 30 -7.96 -16.46 2.97
C SER A 30 -7.27 -16.07 1.66
N GLN A 31 -7.26 -16.94 0.65
CA GLN A 31 -6.69 -16.64 -0.66
C GLN A 31 -7.42 -15.48 -1.34
N GLU A 32 -8.75 -15.50 -1.35
CA GLU A 32 -9.55 -14.42 -1.95
C GLU A 32 -9.40 -13.10 -1.18
N TYR A 33 -9.25 -13.15 0.15
CA TYR A 33 -8.95 -11.97 0.94
C TYR A 33 -7.57 -11.38 0.60
N LEU A 34 -6.53 -12.22 0.47
CA LEU A 34 -5.20 -11.78 0.04
C LEU A 34 -5.22 -11.21 -1.39
N ARG A 35 -6.05 -11.78 -2.28
CA ARG A 35 -6.25 -11.26 -3.63
C ARG A 35 -6.89 -9.87 -3.60
N MET A 36 -7.89 -9.67 -2.73
CA MET A 36 -8.50 -8.36 -2.52
C MET A 36 -7.47 -7.34 -2.01
N LEU A 37 -6.66 -7.70 -1.01
CA LEU A 37 -5.59 -6.84 -0.49
C LEU A 37 -4.55 -6.49 -1.57
N SER A 38 -4.11 -7.48 -2.35
CA SER A 38 -3.17 -7.24 -3.46
C SER A 38 -3.73 -6.24 -4.46
N ARG A 39 -5.00 -6.40 -4.84
CA ARG A 39 -5.67 -5.46 -5.76
C ARG A 39 -5.83 -4.08 -5.15
N TYR A 40 -6.08 -3.99 -3.85
CA TYR A 40 -6.14 -2.71 -3.14
C TYR A 40 -4.79 -1.97 -3.18
N LEU A 41 -3.68 -2.67 -2.95
CA LEU A 41 -2.34 -2.08 -3.00
C LEU A 41 -1.99 -1.56 -4.41
N ILE A 42 -2.34 -2.33 -5.44
CA ILE A 42 -2.08 -1.96 -6.85
C ILE A 42 -2.76 -0.63 -7.23
N ILE A 43 -3.93 -0.30 -6.66
CA ILE A 43 -4.63 0.97 -6.95
C ILE A 43 -3.71 2.18 -6.69
N PHE A 44 -3.02 2.19 -5.56
CA PHE A 44 -2.22 3.35 -5.13
C PHE A 44 -0.76 3.23 -5.53
N PHE A 45 -0.20 2.05 -5.36
CA PHE A 45 1.24 1.85 -5.42
C PHE A 45 1.70 1.14 -6.68
N GLY A 46 0.78 0.58 -7.48
CA GLY A 46 1.15 -0.04 -8.74
C GLY A 46 1.91 0.95 -9.63
N ARG A 47 2.91 0.48 -10.36
CA ARG A 47 3.65 1.23 -11.38
C ARG A 47 3.27 0.81 -12.79
N LYS A 48 2.80 -0.43 -12.96
CA LYS A 48 2.46 -1.04 -14.27
C LYS A 48 0.98 -0.99 -14.60
N SER A 49 0.15 -0.64 -13.61
CA SER A 49 -1.29 -0.63 -13.78
C SER A 49 -1.77 0.68 -14.39
N SER A 50 -2.41 0.57 -15.56
CA SER A 50 -3.09 1.69 -16.21
C SER A 50 -4.17 2.28 -15.31
N PHE A 51 -4.53 3.56 -15.53
CA PHE A 51 -5.61 4.20 -14.78
C PHE A 51 -6.94 3.44 -14.89
N THR A 52 -7.24 2.89 -16.07
CA THR A 52 -8.43 2.07 -16.27
C THR A 52 -8.40 0.80 -15.42
N ASP A 53 -7.26 0.13 -15.31
CA ASP A 53 -7.13 -1.08 -14.50
C ASP A 53 -7.20 -0.77 -13.00
N ARG A 54 -6.65 0.36 -12.56
CA ARG A 54 -6.81 0.84 -11.18
C ARG A 54 -8.28 1.07 -10.83
N ILE A 55 -9.09 1.63 -11.74
CA ILE A 55 -10.54 1.76 -11.54
C ILE A 55 -11.20 0.38 -11.43
N LYS A 56 -10.84 -0.59 -12.29
CA LYS A 56 -11.35 -1.97 -12.19
C LYS A 56 -10.98 -2.62 -10.85
N HIS A 57 -9.75 -2.41 -10.36
CA HIS A 57 -9.32 -2.89 -9.05
C HIS A 57 -10.11 -2.25 -7.92
N ALA A 58 -10.35 -0.94 -7.95
CA ALA A 58 -11.19 -0.25 -6.98
C ALA A 58 -12.63 -0.80 -6.96
N GLY A 59 -13.23 -1.00 -8.13
CA GLY A 59 -14.55 -1.61 -8.27
C GLY A 59 -14.61 -3.03 -7.71
N PHE A 60 -13.57 -3.85 -7.97
CA PHE A 60 -13.45 -5.19 -7.41
C PHE A 60 -13.38 -5.17 -5.88
N VAL A 61 -12.52 -4.34 -5.28
CA VAL A 61 -12.34 -4.24 -3.83
C VAL A 61 -13.64 -3.80 -3.15
N VAL A 62 -14.27 -2.74 -3.65
CA VAL A 62 -15.55 -2.24 -3.12
C VAL A 62 -16.64 -3.31 -3.23
N GLY A 63 -16.75 -3.96 -4.39
CA GLY A 63 -17.73 -5.02 -4.62
C GLY A 63 -17.52 -6.24 -3.73
N PHE A 64 -16.27 -6.66 -3.54
CA PHE A 64 -15.90 -7.75 -2.65
C PHE A 64 -16.30 -7.44 -1.20
N LEU A 65 -15.88 -6.30 -0.66
CA LEU A 65 -16.17 -5.93 0.74
C LEU A 65 -17.66 -5.75 1.00
N ARG A 66 -18.40 -5.14 0.05
CA ARG A 66 -19.87 -5.00 0.18
C ARG A 66 -20.57 -6.35 0.18
N ARG A 67 -20.18 -7.28 -0.72
CA ARG A 67 -20.75 -8.63 -0.75
C ARG A 67 -20.42 -9.42 0.51
N TRP A 68 -19.18 -9.36 0.98
CA TRP A 68 -18.76 -10.02 2.22
C TRP A 68 -19.56 -9.50 3.43
N ARG A 69 -19.70 -8.17 3.55
CA ARG A 69 -20.52 -7.56 4.61
C ARG A 69 -21.99 -7.96 4.51
N CYS A 70 -22.57 -7.96 3.31
CA CYS A 70 -23.96 -8.38 3.09
C CYS A 70 -24.17 -9.86 3.39
N TRP A 71 -23.22 -10.71 3.05
CA TRP A 71 -23.25 -12.14 3.34
C TRP A 71 -23.27 -12.39 4.85
N LEU A 72 -22.41 -11.71 5.62
CA LEU A 72 -22.42 -11.77 7.09
C LEU A 72 -23.71 -11.20 7.70
N ARG A 73 -24.32 -10.17 7.10
CA ARG A 73 -25.59 -9.61 7.58
C ARG A 73 -26.80 -10.50 7.32
N LYS A 74 -26.81 -11.21 6.20
CA LYS A 74 -27.91 -12.09 5.79
C LYS A 74 -27.77 -13.50 6.32
N GLY A 75 -26.57 -13.87 6.78
CA GLY A 75 -26.28 -15.21 7.26
C GLY A 75 -27.10 -15.55 8.50
N THR A 76 -27.84 -16.65 8.44
CA THR A 76 -28.47 -17.34 9.58
C THR A 76 -27.46 -18.12 10.43
N HIS A 77 -26.17 -17.75 10.38
CA HIS A 77 -25.05 -18.57 10.86
C HIS A 77 -24.32 -17.96 12.06
N VAL A 78 -23.47 -18.77 12.71
CA VAL A 78 -22.61 -18.47 13.87
C VAL A 78 -21.70 -17.24 13.69
N LEU A 79 -21.47 -16.79 12.44
CA LEU A 79 -20.57 -15.69 12.13
C LEU A 79 -21.27 -14.33 12.25
N ASN A 80 -20.58 -13.35 12.84
CA ASN A 80 -21.09 -12.02 13.06
C ASN A 80 -20.15 -10.94 12.51
N LEU A 81 -20.68 -9.72 12.31
CA LEU A 81 -19.88 -8.59 11.79
C LEU A 81 -18.81 -8.12 12.77
N THR A 82 -19.01 -8.33 14.08
CA THR A 82 -18.14 -7.80 15.12
C THR A 82 -16.82 -8.56 15.20
N GLU A 83 -16.88 -9.88 15.03
CA GLU A 83 -15.76 -10.81 15.18
C GLU A 83 -15.19 -11.29 13.84
N ASN A 84 -16.02 -11.34 12.78
CA ASN A 84 -15.64 -11.96 11.50
C ASN A 84 -15.58 -10.98 10.32
N PHE A 85 -15.63 -9.67 10.59
CA PHE A 85 -15.48 -8.63 9.59
C PHE A 85 -14.44 -7.60 10.01
N LEU A 86 -14.04 -6.77 9.05
CA LEU A 86 -13.16 -5.64 9.30
C LEU A 86 -13.82 -4.66 10.29
N PRO A 87 -13.02 -4.00 11.16
CA PRO A 87 -13.51 -2.88 11.95
C PRO A 87 -14.22 -1.84 11.08
N VAL A 88 -15.24 -1.19 11.64
CA VAL A 88 -16.07 -0.23 10.90
C VAL A 88 -15.22 0.87 10.26
N GLN A 89 -14.22 1.36 11.00
CA GLN A 89 -13.28 2.39 10.56
C GLN A 89 -12.46 1.90 9.36
N SER A 90 -11.86 0.71 9.45
CA SER A 90 -11.08 0.11 8.36
C SER A 90 -11.94 -0.09 7.11
N TYR A 91 -13.15 -0.62 7.26
CA TYR A 91 -14.08 -0.78 6.14
C TYR A 91 -14.40 0.56 5.48
N GLN A 92 -14.77 1.59 6.27
CA GLN A 92 -15.11 2.91 5.74
C GLN A 92 -13.92 3.55 5.03
N HIS A 93 -12.73 3.49 5.63
CA HIS A 93 -11.52 4.08 5.06
C HIS A 93 -11.10 3.40 3.75
N ILE A 94 -11.19 2.08 3.65
CA ILE A 94 -10.87 1.37 2.40
C ILE A 94 -11.83 1.77 1.28
N ILE A 95 -13.14 1.85 1.58
CA ILE A 95 -14.16 2.26 0.61
C ILE A 95 -13.92 3.71 0.17
N LEU A 96 -13.70 4.62 1.11
CA LEU A 96 -13.40 6.04 0.80
C LEU A 96 -12.13 6.19 -0.02
N SER A 97 -11.08 5.43 0.30
CA SER A 97 -9.82 5.43 -0.43
C SER A 97 -10.04 4.99 -1.89
N CYS A 98 -10.81 3.91 -2.12
CA CYS A 98 -11.12 3.44 -3.48
C CYS A 98 -11.87 4.52 -4.29
N PHE A 99 -12.85 5.19 -3.69
CA PHE A 99 -13.56 6.28 -4.36
C PHE A 99 -12.67 7.50 -4.60
N SER A 100 -11.83 7.86 -3.63
CA SER A 100 -10.85 8.94 -3.75
C SER A 100 -9.90 8.71 -4.94
N ALA A 101 -9.37 7.49 -5.08
CA ALA A 101 -8.51 7.13 -6.20
C ALA A 101 -9.23 7.30 -7.55
N CYS A 102 -10.47 6.79 -7.66
CA CYS A 102 -11.26 6.93 -8.88
C CYS A 102 -11.54 8.40 -9.24
N LEU A 103 -11.90 9.22 -8.24
CA LEU A 103 -12.16 10.65 -8.44
C LEU A 103 -10.90 11.41 -8.83
N LYS A 104 -9.75 11.09 -8.24
CA LYS A 104 -8.45 11.67 -8.63
C LYS A 104 -8.10 11.35 -10.09
N ILE A 105 -8.32 10.10 -10.51
CA ILE A 105 -8.12 9.67 -11.90
C ILE A 105 -9.06 10.45 -12.84
N ALA A 106 -10.35 10.53 -12.50
CA ALA A 106 -11.34 11.25 -13.31
C ALA A 106 -11.00 12.73 -13.44
N ALA A 107 -10.67 13.40 -12.32
CA ALA A 107 -10.28 14.80 -12.31
C ALA A 107 -8.97 15.06 -13.08
N HIS A 108 -8.01 14.13 -13.01
CA HIS A 108 -6.78 14.21 -13.77
C HIS A 108 -7.04 14.13 -15.29
N ALA A 109 -7.90 13.20 -15.71
CA ALA A 109 -8.32 13.06 -17.10
C ALA A 109 -9.08 14.30 -17.62
N GLU A 110 -10.02 14.82 -16.82
CA GLU A 110 -10.81 16.00 -17.17
C GLU A 110 -9.94 17.26 -17.33
N ARG A 111 -8.92 17.42 -16.48
CA ARG A 111 -8.02 18.59 -16.51
C ARG A 111 -6.98 18.53 -17.62
N GLY A 112 -6.79 17.38 -18.28
CA GLY A 112 -5.73 17.20 -19.28
C GLY A 112 -4.34 17.52 -18.73
N SER A 113 -4.10 17.21 -17.44
CA SER A 113 -2.86 17.56 -16.75
C SER A 113 -1.66 16.88 -17.41
N LYS A 114 -0.60 17.65 -17.68
CA LYS A 114 0.68 17.12 -18.18
C LYS A 114 1.54 16.47 -17.09
N TYR A 115 1.19 16.66 -15.82
CA TYR A 115 1.91 16.09 -14.68
C TYR A 115 1.39 14.71 -14.34
N ASP A 116 2.30 13.80 -13.98
CA ASP A 116 1.95 12.44 -13.58
C ASP A 116 1.02 12.42 -12.36
N LEU A 117 0.02 11.54 -12.41
CA LEU A 117 -0.90 11.35 -11.30
C LEU A 117 -0.27 10.42 -10.25
N GLU A 118 0.40 11.02 -9.27
CA GLU A 118 1.08 10.29 -8.21
C GLU A 118 0.11 9.81 -7.11
N LEU A 119 -0.63 8.74 -7.39
CA LEU A 119 -1.56 8.15 -6.42
C LEU A 119 -0.85 7.63 -5.16
N SER A 120 0.42 7.21 -5.27
CA SER A 120 1.22 6.69 -4.16
C SER A 120 1.40 7.70 -3.03
N ARG A 121 1.41 9.00 -3.36
CA ARG A 121 1.52 10.12 -2.42
C ARG A 121 0.20 10.56 -1.81
N SER A 122 -0.87 9.79 -2.01
CA SER A 122 -2.18 10.06 -1.41
C SER A 122 -2.26 9.72 0.08
N GLY A 123 -1.25 9.04 0.64
CA GLY A 123 -1.16 8.65 2.04
C GLY A 123 -0.33 9.62 2.89
N SER A 124 -0.09 9.23 4.13
CA SER A 124 0.73 9.99 5.11
C SER A 124 2.23 9.71 5.02
N ASN A 125 2.69 8.86 4.09
CA ASN A 125 4.10 8.46 3.98
C ASN A 125 5.07 9.64 3.96
N ALA A 126 4.76 10.72 3.23
CA ALA A 126 5.63 11.90 3.19
C ALA A 126 5.78 12.56 4.57
N CYS A 127 4.70 12.61 5.36
CA CYS A 127 4.74 13.12 6.73
C CYS A 127 5.52 12.18 7.65
N GLU A 128 5.34 10.86 7.49
CA GLU A 128 6.04 9.84 8.27
C GLU A 128 7.56 9.86 7.99
N GLU A 129 7.97 9.99 6.73
CA GLU A 129 9.37 10.18 6.33
C GLU A 129 9.94 11.46 6.93
N THR A 130 9.18 12.55 6.92
CA THR A 130 9.58 13.82 7.55
C THR A 130 9.79 13.64 9.05
N PHE A 131 8.83 13.02 9.76
CA PHE A 131 8.95 12.77 11.20
C PHE A 131 10.06 11.78 11.53
N ALA A 132 10.30 10.77 10.69
CA ALA A 132 11.43 9.86 10.83
C ALA A 132 12.77 10.59 10.64
N GLY A 133 12.83 11.56 9.73
CA GLY A 133 13.98 12.45 9.55
C GLY A 133 14.28 13.28 10.79
N LEU A 134 13.25 13.76 11.50
CA LEU A 134 13.39 14.57 12.72
C LEU A 134 13.91 13.75 13.93
N GLY A 135 13.51 12.48 14.03
CA GLY A 135 13.79 11.60 15.18
C GLY A 135 14.83 10.50 14.91
N GLY A 136 15.67 10.63 13.89
CA GLY A 136 16.55 9.54 13.44
C GLY A 136 17.88 10.01 12.86
N PHE A 137 18.37 9.30 11.83
CA PHE A 137 19.64 9.54 11.13
C PHE A 137 19.85 10.97 10.59
N GLY A 138 18.81 11.82 10.59
CA GLY A 138 18.91 13.25 10.25
C GLY A 138 19.61 14.10 11.33
N LYS A 139 19.64 13.64 12.59
CA LYS A 139 20.56 14.17 13.60
C LYS A 139 21.90 13.46 13.46
N ILE A 140 22.78 14.02 12.62
CA ILE A 140 24.18 13.58 12.45
C ILE A 140 24.91 13.43 13.80
N LEU A 141 24.48 14.13 14.85
CA LEU A 141 25.16 14.23 16.14
C LEU A 141 24.46 13.54 17.32
N SER A 142 23.22 13.03 17.18
CA SER A 142 22.51 12.45 18.33
C SER A 142 21.36 11.54 17.91
N MET A 143 21.47 10.23 18.19
CA MET A 143 20.40 9.24 18.01
C MET A 143 19.27 9.40 19.05
N CYS A 144 18.63 10.56 19.10
CA CYS A 144 17.47 10.81 19.94
C CYS A 144 16.19 10.62 19.13
N ARG A 145 15.47 9.51 19.39
CA ARG A 145 14.12 9.25 18.84
C ARG A 145 13.04 10.19 19.38
N ASN A 146 13.26 10.69 20.59
CA ASN A 146 12.36 11.65 21.22
C ASN A 146 12.95 13.05 21.09
N TYR A 147 12.12 13.99 20.68
CA TYR A 147 12.50 15.39 20.55
C TYR A 147 11.39 16.29 21.09
N THR A 148 11.77 17.42 21.67
CA THR A 148 10.81 18.46 22.02
C THR A 148 10.34 19.19 20.77
N PHE A 149 9.23 19.93 20.85
CA PHE A 149 8.76 20.74 19.73
C PHE A 149 9.83 21.72 19.21
N LEU A 150 10.58 22.35 20.12
CA LEU A 150 11.68 23.25 19.74
C LEU A 150 12.78 22.52 18.96
N GLN A 151 13.14 21.30 19.37
CA GLN A 151 14.12 20.49 18.66
C GLN A 151 13.61 20.02 17.30
N ALA A 152 12.31 19.73 17.17
CA ALA A 152 11.68 19.43 15.88
C ALA A 152 11.75 20.62 14.93
N LEU A 153 11.47 21.82 15.44
CA LEU A 153 11.46 23.04 14.66
C LEU A 153 12.85 23.38 14.11
N LEU A 154 13.89 23.22 14.93
CA LEU A 154 15.28 23.37 14.50
C LEU A 154 15.66 22.30 13.47
N GLY A 155 15.33 21.03 13.73
CA GLY A 155 15.60 19.93 12.82
C GLY A 155 14.88 20.04 11.46
N LEU A 156 13.72 20.69 11.40
CA LEU A 156 13.05 20.99 10.13
C LEU A 156 13.89 21.92 9.25
N GLY A 157 14.54 22.93 9.84
CA GLY A 157 15.44 23.84 9.10
C GLY A 157 16.68 23.13 8.55
N ASP A 158 17.21 22.17 9.30
CA ASP A 158 18.34 21.35 8.84
C ASP A 158 17.92 20.42 7.70
N LEU A 159 16.75 19.77 7.82
CA LEU A 159 16.21 18.89 6.78
C LEU A 159 15.90 19.63 5.48
N THR A 160 15.32 20.84 5.54
CA THR A 160 15.07 21.64 4.33
C THR A 160 16.37 22.04 3.65
N THR A 161 17.39 22.39 4.43
CA THR A 161 18.73 22.70 3.92
C THR A 161 19.34 21.49 3.23
N LEU A 162 19.26 20.30 3.84
CA LEU A 162 19.74 19.05 3.24
C LEU A 162 18.99 18.69 1.95
N GLU A 163 17.68 18.90 1.89
CA GLU A 163 16.91 18.70 0.65
C GLU A 163 17.32 19.69 -0.44
N LEU A 164 17.53 20.96 -0.11
CA LEU A 164 18.01 21.96 -1.08
C LEU A 164 19.36 21.56 -1.71
N TYR A 165 20.29 21.03 -0.91
CA TYR A 165 21.56 20.51 -1.42
C TYR A 165 21.39 19.33 -2.40
N LYS A 166 20.35 18.50 -2.26
CA LYS A 166 20.10 17.40 -3.22
C LYS A 166 19.68 17.90 -4.61
N TYR A 167 19.05 19.07 -4.70
CA TYR A 167 18.51 19.62 -5.96
C TYR A 167 19.48 20.57 -6.68
N LEU A 168 20.43 21.17 -5.96
CA LEU A 168 21.23 22.28 -6.49
C LEU A 168 22.47 21.88 -7.30
N ASP A 169 22.98 20.64 -7.21
CA ASP A 169 24.10 20.22 -8.08
C ASP A 169 24.11 18.71 -8.41
N VAL A 170 24.41 18.39 -9.67
CA VAL A 170 24.54 16.99 -10.15
C VAL A 170 25.91 16.41 -9.77
N ASP A 171 26.91 17.28 -9.59
CA ASP A 171 28.31 16.95 -9.32
C ASP A 171 28.75 17.15 -7.85
N ASP A 172 27.83 17.44 -6.92
CA ASP A 172 28.18 17.67 -5.52
C ASP A 172 28.65 16.35 -4.83
N PRO A 173 29.89 16.28 -4.33
CA PRO A 173 30.43 15.12 -3.61
C PRO A 173 29.68 14.80 -2.30
N LEU A 174 28.83 15.71 -1.80
CA LEU A 174 28.00 15.50 -0.61
C LEU A 174 26.66 14.80 -0.88
N ARG A 175 26.46 14.22 -2.07
CA ARG A 175 25.32 13.33 -2.33
C ARG A 175 25.34 12.13 -1.38
N PHE A 176 24.63 12.27 -0.26
CA PHE A 176 24.22 11.14 0.55
C PHE A 176 23.33 10.28 -0.34
N GLY A 177 23.85 9.12 -0.74
CA GLY A 177 23.14 8.19 -1.61
C GLY A 177 21.72 7.98 -1.09
N SER A 178 20.77 8.03 -2.03
CA SER A 178 19.37 7.70 -1.80
C SER A 178 19.29 6.26 -1.27
N ARG A 179 19.44 6.10 0.05
CA ARG A 179 18.92 4.94 0.76
C ARG A 179 17.44 5.20 0.90
N MET A 180 16.71 5.08 -0.22
CA MET A 180 15.29 4.80 -0.13
C MET A 180 15.17 3.60 0.80
N SER A 181 14.60 3.85 1.98
CA SER A 181 13.94 2.79 2.74
C SER A 181 13.12 2.02 1.72
N ARG A 182 13.44 0.72 1.53
CA ARG A 182 12.55 -0.15 0.77
C ARG A 182 11.18 0.08 1.38
N ALA A 183 10.22 0.56 0.60
CA ALA A 183 8.85 0.60 1.05
C ALA A 183 8.56 -0.76 1.71
N ASP A 184 8.02 -0.76 2.93
CA ASP A 184 7.74 -1.99 3.68
C ASP A 184 6.87 -2.97 2.87
N ILE A 185 6.21 -2.45 1.83
CA ILE A 185 5.42 -3.15 0.83
C ILE A 185 6.19 -3.22 -0.49
N ASP A 186 6.71 -4.40 -0.83
CA ASP A 186 7.31 -4.66 -2.13
C ASP A 186 6.21 -4.84 -3.20
N ILE A 187 5.87 -3.72 -3.86
CA ILE A 187 4.84 -3.63 -4.90
C ILE A 187 5.10 -4.58 -6.06
N SER A 188 6.36 -4.84 -6.39
CA SER A 188 6.73 -5.74 -7.47
C SER A 188 6.15 -7.15 -7.28
N LEU A 189 5.91 -7.54 -6.03
CA LEU A 189 5.31 -8.83 -5.69
C LEU A 189 3.81 -8.94 -5.99
N HIS A 190 3.17 -7.83 -6.33
CA HIS A 190 1.74 -7.68 -6.58
C HIS A 190 1.43 -7.39 -8.06
N GLU A 191 2.41 -6.94 -8.84
CA GLU A 191 2.27 -6.60 -10.25
C GLU A 191 2.77 -7.71 -11.17
N ASP A 192 2.27 -7.71 -12.40
CA ASP A 192 2.80 -8.58 -13.45
C ASP A 192 4.16 -8.07 -13.91
N GLN A 193 5.20 -8.85 -13.66
CA GLN A 193 6.56 -8.46 -13.99
C GLN A 193 6.83 -8.42 -15.49
N ALA A 194 5.98 -9.05 -16.32
CA ALA A 194 6.13 -9.06 -17.77
C ALA A 194 5.69 -7.76 -18.46
N LEU A 195 4.89 -6.92 -17.79
CA LEU A 195 4.39 -5.67 -18.36
C LEU A 195 5.39 -4.51 -18.19
N PRO A 196 5.46 -3.56 -19.15
CA PRO A 196 6.18 -2.30 -18.95
C PRO A 196 5.49 -1.44 -17.89
N ASP A 197 6.24 -0.53 -17.28
CA ASP A 197 5.68 0.50 -16.40
C ASP A 197 4.76 1.42 -17.22
N ALA A 198 3.63 1.81 -16.62
CA ALA A 198 2.51 2.50 -17.28
C ALA A 198 2.59 4.02 -17.18
#